data_AF-Q8CF81-F1
#
_entry.id   AF-Q8CF81-F1
#
_cell.length_a   1.000
_cell.length_b   1.000
_cell.length_c   1.000
_cell.angle_alpha   90.00
_cell.angle_beta   90.00
_cell.angle_gamma   90.00
#
_symmetry.space_group_name_H-M   'P 1'
#
loop_
_entity.id
_entity.type
_entity.pdbx_description
1 polymer ?
#
loop_
_entity_poly.entity_id
_entity_poly.type
_entity_poly.pdbx_seq_one_letter_code
_entity_poly.pdbx_strand_id
1 'polypeptide(L)'
;MGPIDDSVASLVIAQLLFLQSESNKKPIHMYINSPGGVVTAGLAIYDTMQYILNPICTWCVGQAASMGSLLLAAGSPGMRHSLPNSRIMIHQPSGGARGQATDIAIQAEEIMKLKKQLYNIYAKHTKQSLQVIESAMERDRYMSPMEAQEFGILDKVLVHPPQDGEDEPELVQKETATAPTDPPAPTST
;
A
#
# COMPACT_ATOMS: atom_id res chain seq x y z
N MET A 1 10.20 9.54 2.76
CA MET A 1 10.92 8.46 2.04
C MET A 1 11.88 7.79 3.01
N GLY A 2 12.26 6.53 2.76
CA GLY A 2 13.11 5.75 3.68
C GLY A 2 12.30 5.04 4.79
N PRO A 3 12.98 4.49 5.80
CA PRO A 3 12.34 3.85 6.95
C PRO A 3 11.36 4.79 7.67
N ILE A 4 10.26 4.25 8.19
CA ILE A 4 9.27 4.99 8.97
C ILE A 4 9.66 4.90 10.45
N ASP A 5 9.92 6.04 11.06
CA ASP A 5 10.13 6.21 12.49
C ASP A 5 9.36 7.45 12.98
N ASP A 6 9.46 7.76 14.27
CA ASP A 6 8.74 8.88 14.89
C ASP A 6 9.13 10.24 14.30
N SER A 7 10.37 10.40 13.84
CA SER A 7 10.84 11.65 13.23
C SER A 7 10.19 11.85 11.85
N VAL A 8 10.24 10.81 11.01
CA VAL A 8 9.61 10.82 9.69
C VAL A 8 8.09 10.97 9.82
N ALA A 9 7.46 10.25 10.74
CA ALA A 9 6.02 10.35 10.96
C ALA A 9 5.61 11.75 11.42
N SER A 10 6.32 12.34 12.39
CA SER A 10 6.05 13.70 12.85
C SER A 10 6.14 14.72 11.71
N LEU A 11 7.16 14.61 10.86
CA LEU A 11 7.35 15.50 9.72
C LEU A 11 6.25 15.34 8.65
N VAL A 12 5.82 14.10 8.37
CA VAL A 12 4.72 13.85 7.43
C VAL A 12 3.40 14.38 7.99
N ILE A 13 3.08 14.11 9.25
CA ILE A 13 1.86 14.57 9.91
C ILE A 13 1.80 16.10 9.94
N ALA A 14 2.90 16.77 10.29
CA ALA A 14 2.97 18.23 10.29
C ALA A 14 2.68 18.82 8.90
N GLN A 15 3.21 18.21 7.83
CA GLN A 15 2.94 18.64 6.46
C GLN A 15 1.48 18.38 6.04
N LEU A 16 0.90 17.24 6.42
CA LEU A 16 -0.52 16.95 6.14
C LEU A 16 -1.45 17.97 6.78
N LEU A 17 -1.22 18.27 8.07
CA LEU A 17 -2.00 19.26 8.80
C LEU A 17 -1.81 20.67 8.24
N PHE A 18 -0.58 21.04 7.88
CA PHE A 18 -0.28 22.30 7.23
C PHE A 18 -1.03 22.45 5.90
N LEU A 19 -0.97 21.44 5.02
CA LEU A 19 -1.66 21.47 3.73
C LEU A 19 -3.19 21.54 3.88
N GLN A 20 -3.75 20.88 4.89
CA GLN A 20 -5.16 21.01 5.21
C GLN A 20 -5.52 22.43 5.67
N SER A 21 -4.65 23.09 6.45
CA SER A 21 -4.86 24.49 6.87
C SER A 21 -4.81 25.45 5.69
N GLU A 22 -3.91 25.22 4.72
CA GLU A 22 -3.80 26.03 3.49
C GLU A 22 -5.05 25.87 2.61
N SER A 23 -5.55 24.65 2.47
CA SER A 23 -6.84 24.38 1.83
C SER A 23 -7.33 23.00 2.24
N ASN A 24 -8.52 22.91 2.81
CA ASN A 24 -9.12 21.64 3.23
C ASN A 24 -9.87 20.91 2.10
N LYS A 25 -9.74 21.35 0.84
CA LYS A 25 -10.41 20.76 -0.33
C LYS A 25 -9.46 20.25 -1.41
N LYS A 26 -8.29 20.88 -1.57
CA LYS A 26 -7.35 20.52 -2.63
C LYS A 26 -6.76 19.12 -2.36
N PRO A 27 -6.59 18.27 -3.39
CA PRO A 27 -5.93 16.99 -3.21
C PRO A 27 -4.50 17.15 -2.68
N ILE A 28 -4.07 16.19 -1.85
CA ILE A 28 -2.71 16.09 -1.34
C ILE A 28 -2.04 14.88 -1.99
N HIS A 29 -0.81 15.05 -2.47
CA HIS A 29 -0.05 13.97 -3.09
C HIS A 29 1.01 13.44 -2.11
N MET A 30 0.93 12.14 -1.80
CA MET A 30 1.87 11.46 -0.93
C MET A 30 2.71 10.46 -1.73
N TYR A 31 4.00 10.77 -1.91
CA TYR A 31 4.95 9.90 -2.59
C TYR A 31 5.62 8.94 -1.60
N ILE A 32 5.56 7.64 -1.90
CA ILE A 32 5.98 6.56 -1.01
C ILE A 32 7.07 5.75 -1.68
N ASN A 33 8.26 5.84 -1.10
CA ASN A 33 9.38 4.91 -1.29
C ASN A 33 9.88 4.52 0.10
N SER A 34 9.37 3.41 0.64
CA SER A 34 9.64 3.01 2.02
C SER A 34 9.70 1.49 2.20
N PRO A 35 10.70 0.98 2.94
CA PRO A 35 10.76 -0.42 3.35
C PRO A 35 9.80 -0.74 4.51
N GLY A 36 9.05 0.23 5.03
CA GLY A 36 8.28 0.13 6.27
C GLY A 36 9.04 0.70 7.46
N GLY A 37 8.69 0.27 8.67
CA GLY A 37 9.32 0.76 9.89
C GLY A 37 8.44 0.56 11.13
N VAL A 38 8.55 1.48 12.08
CA VAL A 38 7.84 1.44 13.36
C VAL A 38 6.33 1.51 13.14
N VAL A 39 5.60 0.54 13.67
CA VAL A 39 4.16 0.39 13.43
C VAL A 39 3.36 1.57 14.01
N THR A 40 3.66 2.00 15.23
CA THR A 40 2.97 3.14 15.87
C THR A 40 3.17 4.44 15.10
N ALA A 41 4.39 4.71 14.64
CA ALA A 41 4.71 5.86 13.80
C ALA A 41 3.91 5.82 12.47
N GLY A 42 3.85 4.65 11.82
CA GLY A 42 3.05 4.50 10.61
C GLY A 42 1.54 4.61 10.85
N LEU A 43 1.03 4.12 11.98
CA LEU A 43 -0.38 4.26 12.36
C LEU A 43 -0.75 5.72 12.63
N ALA A 44 0.16 6.52 13.19
CA ALA A 44 -0.06 7.95 13.37
C ALA A 44 -0.21 8.69 12.03
N ILE A 45 0.60 8.33 11.02
CA ILE A 45 0.44 8.85 9.65
C ILE A 45 -0.91 8.39 9.08
N TYR A 46 -1.21 7.09 9.21
CA TYR A 46 -2.45 6.49 8.71
C TYR A 46 -3.68 7.23 9.25
N ASP A 47 -3.80 7.38 10.57
CA ASP A 47 -4.96 8.04 11.16
C ASP A 47 -5.06 9.51 10.75
N THR A 48 -3.92 10.20 10.64
CA THR A 48 -3.89 11.58 10.12
C THR A 48 -4.39 11.64 8.68
N MET A 49 -4.00 10.69 7.83
CA MET A 49 -4.48 10.60 6.45
C MET A 49 -6.01 10.43 6.39
N GLN A 50 -6.60 9.68 7.32
CA GLN A 50 -8.05 9.48 7.37
C GLN A 50 -8.78 10.65 8.05
N TYR A 51 -8.10 11.36 8.94
CA TYR A 51 -8.67 12.45 9.74
C TYR A 51 -8.85 13.74 8.94
N ILE A 52 -7.89 14.07 8.06
CA ILE A 52 -7.97 15.29 7.27
C ILE A 52 -9.05 15.18 6.18
N LEU A 53 -9.65 16.32 5.83
CA LEU A 53 -10.77 16.40 4.87
C LEU A 53 -10.33 16.24 3.41
N ASN A 54 -9.07 16.55 3.13
CA ASN A 54 -8.50 16.51 1.80
C ASN A 54 -8.46 15.07 1.24
N PRO A 55 -8.80 14.86 -0.05
CA PRO A 55 -8.48 13.59 -0.68
C PRO A 55 -6.95 13.45 -0.79
N ILE A 56 -6.43 12.26 -0.51
CA ILE A 56 -4.98 11.96 -0.53
C ILE A 56 -4.69 10.98 -1.67
N CYS A 57 -3.94 11.43 -2.66
CA CYS A 57 -3.41 10.62 -3.74
C CYS A 57 -2.09 9.98 -3.30
N THR A 58 -2.01 8.65 -3.26
CA THR A 58 -0.78 7.93 -2.87
C THR A 58 -0.03 7.44 -4.11
N TRP A 59 1.29 7.59 -4.12
CA TRP A 59 2.15 7.28 -5.27
C TRP A 59 3.32 6.40 -4.84
N CYS A 60 3.28 5.12 -5.17
CA CYS A 60 4.40 4.23 -4.95
C CYS A 60 5.46 4.39 -6.05
N VAL A 61 6.68 4.75 -5.63
CA VAL A 61 7.86 4.84 -6.48
C VAL A 61 8.99 4.01 -5.85
N GLY A 62 9.52 3.03 -6.58
CA GLY A 62 10.52 2.10 -6.04
C GLY A 62 9.88 1.00 -5.18
N GLN A 63 9.52 1.29 -3.93
CA GLN A 63 8.83 0.29 -3.10
C GLN A 63 7.85 0.86 -2.07
N ALA A 64 6.82 0.06 -1.77
CA ALA A 64 5.96 0.23 -0.60
C ALA A 64 5.86 -1.10 0.12
N ALA A 65 6.64 -1.27 1.19
CA ALA A 65 6.73 -2.52 1.94
C ALA A 65 6.26 -2.32 3.39
N SER A 66 5.63 -3.34 3.97
CA SER A 66 5.18 -3.36 5.37
C SER A 66 4.28 -2.15 5.70
N MET A 67 4.67 -1.26 6.63
CA MET A 67 3.90 -0.03 6.88
C MET A 67 3.82 0.90 5.66
N GLY A 68 4.79 0.84 4.73
CA GLY A 68 4.74 1.59 3.48
C GLY A 68 3.58 1.17 2.57
N SER A 69 3.29 -0.14 2.46
CA SER A 69 2.14 -0.63 1.69
C SER A 69 0.80 -0.35 2.37
N LEU A 70 0.77 -0.29 3.70
CA LEU A 70 -0.44 0.10 4.42
C LEU A 70 -0.79 1.55 4.11
N LEU A 71 0.19 2.46 4.17
CA LEU A 71 0.00 3.87 3.83
C LEU A 71 -0.37 4.05 2.36
N LEU A 72 0.21 3.27 1.45
CA LEU A 72 -0.20 3.25 0.04
C LEU A 72 -1.68 2.88 -0.10
N ALA A 73 -2.11 1.79 0.54
CA ALA A 73 -3.48 1.30 0.49
C ALA A 73 -4.51 2.26 1.11
N ALA A 74 -4.07 3.08 2.07
CA ALA A 74 -4.89 4.03 2.81
C ALA A 74 -5.16 5.35 2.09
N GLY A 75 -4.62 5.55 0.88
CA GLY A 75 -4.98 6.69 0.03
C GLY A 75 -6.46 6.68 -0.35
N SER A 76 -6.96 7.82 -0.83
CA SER A 76 -8.36 7.95 -1.23
C SER A 76 -8.71 6.96 -2.36
N PRO A 77 -9.86 6.27 -2.31
CA PRO A 77 -10.24 5.29 -3.33
C PRO A 77 -10.23 5.89 -4.75
N GLY A 78 -9.59 5.20 -5.69
CA GLY A 78 -9.39 5.66 -7.07
C GLY A 78 -8.15 6.53 -7.28
N MET A 79 -7.47 6.93 -6.20
CA MET A 79 -6.30 7.82 -6.20
C MET A 79 -5.04 7.15 -5.64
N ARG A 80 -4.99 5.82 -5.65
CA ARG A 80 -3.83 5.04 -5.19
C ARG A 80 -3.06 4.53 -6.41
N HIS A 81 -1.80 4.91 -6.51
CA HIS A 81 -1.01 4.80 -7.72
C HIS A 81 0.32 4.11 -7.50
N SER A 82 0.86 3.50 -8.56
CA SER A 82 2.24 3.02 -8.57
C SER A 82 2.86 3.13 -9.96
N LEU A 83 4.18 3.30 -10.00
CA LEU A 83 4.95 3.19 -11.25
C LEU A 83 5.24 1.72 -11.59
N PRO A 84 5.48 1.38 -12.87
CA PRO A 84 5.40 0.00 -13.37
C PRO A 84 6.41 -0.97 -12.75
N ASN A 85 7.57 -0.46 -12.32
CA ASN A 85 8.65 -1.27 -11.76
C ASN A 85 8.75 -1.18 -10.23
N SER A 86 7.74 -0.61 -9.57
CA SER A 86 7.71 -0.60 -8.12
C SER A 86 7.45 -2.00 -7.58
N ARG A 87 7.81 -2.25 -6.31
CA ARG A 87 7.44 -3.48 -5.61
C ARG A 87 6.62 -3.19 -4.37
N ILE A 88 5.57 -3.97 -4.16
CA ILE A 88 4.72 -3.89 -2.98
C ILE A 88 4.97 -5.14 -2.14
N MET A 89 5.03 -4.99 -0.81
CA MET A 89 5.17 -6.14 0.09
C MET A 89 4.32 -5.98 1.34
N ILE A 90 3.52 -6.99 1.67
CA ILE A 90 2.75 -7.05 2.93
C ILE A 90 3.22 -8.22 3.79
N HIS A 91 3.21 -8.05 5.11
CA HIS A 91 3.52 -9.09 6.07
C HIS A 91 2.95 -8.78 7.47
N GLN A 92 2.97 -9.75 8.37
CA GLN A 92 2.60 -9.58 9.78
C GLN A 92 3.62 -8.69 10.51
N PRO A 93 3.22 -7.99 11.59
CA PRO A 93 4.17 -7.22 12.39
C PRO A 93 5.20 -8.16 13.03
N SER A 94 6.40 -7.64 13.23
CA SER A 94 7.48 -8.33 13.94
C SER A 94 7.91 -7.49 15.14
N GLY A 95 8.39 -8.16 16.19
CA GLY A 95 8.84 -7.53 17.42
C GLY A 95 9.66 -8.50 18.27
N GLY A 96 10.07 -8.06 19.45
CA GLY A 96 10.79 -8.89 20.42
C GLY A 96 10.23 -8.71 21.81
N ALA A 97 10.36 -9.74 22.65
CA ALA A 97 9.97 -9.69 24.05
C ALA A 97 11.09 -10.22 24.94
N ARG A 98 11.29 -9.59 26.11
CA ARG A 98 12.29 -9.99 27.10
C ARG A 98 11.82 -9.55 28.49
N GLY A 99 12.05 -10.39 29.50
CA GLY A 99 11.70 -10.07 30.88
C GLY A 99 11.17 -11.29 31.64
N GLN A 100 10.35 -11.04 32.67
CA GLN A 100 9.68 -12.10 33.40
C GLN A 100 8.64 -12.78 32.51
N ALA A 101 8.20 -13.98 32.90
CA ALA A 101 7.17 -14.71 32.16
C ALA A 101 5.89 -13.87 31.94
N THR A 102 5.47 -13.11 32.96
CA THR A 102 4.33 -12.19 32.87
C THR A 102 4.55 -11.07 31.86
N ASP A 103 5.75 -10.47 31.83
CA ASP A 103 6.09 -9.41 30.87
C ASP A 103 6.07 -9.93 29.43
N ILE A 104 6.63 -11.12 29.20
CA ILE A 104 6.63 -11.78 27.90
C ILE A 104 5.18 -12.04 27.44
N ALA A 105 4.31 -12.51 28.33
CA ALA A 105 2.90 -12.74 28.01
C ALA A 105 2.18 -11.44 27.63
N ILE A 106 2.42 -10.34 28.36
CA ILE A 106 1.85 -9.01 28.04
C ILE A 106 2.29 -8.55 26.64
N GLN A 107 3.59 -8.68 26.33
CA GLN A 107 4.14 -8.25 25.04
C GLN A 107 3.65 -9.13 23.88
N ALA A 108 3.51 -10.44 24.11
CA ALA A 108 2.93 -11.37 23.14
C ALA A 108 1.45 -11.06 22.86
N GLU A 109 0.66 -10.73 23.88
CA GLU A 109 -0.73 -10.32 23.70
C GLU A 109 -0.84 -9.03 22.87
N GLU A 110 0.03 -8.05 23.15
CA GLU A 110 0.02 -6.76 22.46
C GLU A 110 0.34 -6.88 20.97
N ILE A 111 1.39 -7.63 20.59
CA ILE A 111 1.71 -7.84 19.17
C ILE A 111 0.61 -8.60 18.43
N MET A 112 -0.13 -9.48 19.12
CA MET A 112 -1.29 -10.17 18.54
C MET A 112 -2.48 -9.23 18.30
N LYS A 113 -2.73 -8.28 19.22
CA LYS A 113 -3.71 -7.20 19.00
C LYS A 113 -3.31 -6.33 17.83
N LEU A 114 -2.04 -5.94 17.76
CA LEU A 114 -1.50 -5.11 16.68
C LEU A 114 -1.59 -5.83 15.32
N LYS A 115 -1.27 -7.12 15.26
CA LYS A 115 -1.45 -7.97 14.07
C LYS A 115 -2.89 -7.91 13.56
N LYS A 116 -3.86 -8.15 14.45
CA LYS A 116 -5.28 -8.11 14.10
C LYS A 116 -5.73 -6.71 13.65
N GLN A 117 -5.25 -5.66 14.31
CA GLN A 117 -5.56 -4.28 13.93
C GLN A 117 -5.09 -3.97 12.50
N LEU A 118 -3.85 -4.31 12.16
CA LEU A 118 -3.32 -4.10 10.81
C LEU A 118 -4.11 -4.92 9.78
N TYR A 119 -4.48 -6.16 10.08
CA TYR A 119 -5.28 -6.98 9.18
C TYR A 119 -6.66 -6.37 8.88
N ASN A 120 -7.32 -5.82 9.89
CA ASN A 120 -8.58 -5.10 9.70
C ASN A 120 -8.41 -3.87 8.78
N ILE A 121 -7.31 -3.12 8.93
CA ILE A 121 -7.02 -1.96 8.10
C ILE A 121 -6.79 -2.39 6.64
N TYR A 122 -5.98 -3.43 6.41
CA TYR A 122 -5.77 -3.96 5.06
C TYR A 122 -7.08 -4.47 4.45
N ALA A 123 -7.87 -5.26 5.18
CA ALA A 123 -9.16 -5.76 4.70
C ALA A 123 -10.11 -4.61 4.31
N LYS A 124 -10.19 -3.55 5.13
CA LYS A 124 -10.98 -2.35 4.84
C LYS A 124 -10.62 -1.72 3.49
N HIS A 125 -9.32 -1.49 3.26
CA HIS A 125 -8.86 -0.73 2.08
C HIS A 125 -8.69 -1.57 0.82
N THR A 126 -8.40 -2.86 0.97
CA THR A 126 -8.26 -3.80 -0.16
C THR A 126 -9.58 -4.44 -0.56
N LYS A 127 -10.59 -4.38 0.31
CA LYS A 127 -11.87 -5.11 0.18
C LYS A 127 -11.72 -6.63 0.19
N GLN A 128 -10.55 -7.14 0.55
CA GLN A 128 -10.33 -8.56 0.78
C GLN A 128 -10.98 -9.00 2.09
N SER A 129 -11.37 -10.28 2.17
CA SER A 129 -11.81 -10.86 3.44
C SER A 129 -10.63 -10.95 4.41
N LEU A 130 -10.93 -10.93 5.72
CA LEU A 130 -9.90 -11.12 6.75
C LEU A 130 -9.12 -12.43 6.57
N GLN A 131 -9.79 -13.50 6.14
CA GLN A 131 -9.13 -14.79 5.86
C GLN A 131 -8.07 -14.68 4.75
N VAL A 132 -8.37 -13.93 3.68
CA VAL A 132 -7.41 -13.70 2.59
C VAL A 132 -6.24 -12.86 3.10
N ILE A 133 -6.50 -11.82 3.89
CA ILE A 133 -5.45 -10.98 4.49
C ILE A 133 -4.55 -11.78 5.43
N GLU A 134 -5.13 -12.55 6.34
CA GLU A 134 -4.40 -13.42 7.28
C GLU A 134 -3.47 -14.39 6.53
N SER A 135 -4.01 -15.09 5.52
CA SER A 135 -3.22 -16.01 4.71
C SER A 135 -2.12 -15.31 3.91
N ALA A 136 -2.42 -14.14 3.33
CA ALA A 136 -1.48 -13.41 2.51
C ALA A 136 -0.34 -12.76 3.31
N MET A 137 -0.59 -12.35 4.54
CA MET A 137 0.37 -11.61 5.37
C MET A 137 1.13 -12.49 6.38
N GLU A 138 0.86 -13.80 6.47
CA GLU A 138 1.56 -14.66 7.43
C GLU A 138 3.08 -14.75 7.17
N ARG A 139 3.50 -14.54 5.92
CA ARG A 139 4.90 -14.39 5.51
C ARG A 139 5.04 -13.19 4.59
N ASP A 140 6.27 -12.84 4.28
CA ASP A 140 6.54 -11.79 3.29
C ASP A 140 5.88 -12.15 1.95
N ARG A 141 4.92 -11.32 1.53
CA ARG A 141 4.24 -11.45 0.24
C ARG A 141 4.61 -10.26 -0.63
N TYR A 142 5.49 -10.50 -1.60
CA TYR A 142 5.82 -9.54 -2.63
C TYR A 142 4.81 -9.57 -3.77
N MET A 143 4.54 -8.41 -4.34
CA MET A 143 3.63 -8.19 -5.46
C MET A 143 4.25 -7.15 -6.41
N SER A 144 4.11 -7.41 -7.71
CA SER A 144 4.20 -6.38 -8.75
C SER A 144 3.09 -5.35 -8.58
N PRO A 145 3.17 -4.18 -9.25
CA PRO A 145 2.13 -3.17 -9.18
C PRO A 145 0.78 -3.68 -9.71
N MET A 146 0.79 -4.54 -10.73
CA MET A 146 -0.43 -5.13 -11.30
C MET A 146 -1.07 -6.15 -10.35
N GLU A 147 -0.27 -7.01 -9.70
CA GLU A 147 -0.77 -7.91 -8.66
C GLU A 147 -1.31 -7.13 -7.45
N ALA A 148 -0.64 -6.05 -7.05
CA ALA A 148 -1.10 -5.19 -5.97
C ALA A 148 -2.40 -4.45 -6.31
N GLN A 149 -2.57 -4.05 -7.58
CA GLN A 149 -3.83 -3.49 -8.09
C GLN A 149 -4.97 -4.51 -8.00
N GLU A 150 -4.71 -5.74 -8.45
CA GLU A 150 -5.67 -6.84 -8.38
C GLU A 150 -6.02 -7.24 -6.94
N PHE A 151 -5.03 -7.21 -6.05
CA PHE A 151 -5.24 -7.46 -4.63
C PHE A 151 -6.04 -6.33 -3.94
N GLY A 152 -6.10 -5.15 -4.55
CA GLY A 152 -6.84 -3.98 -4.06
C GLY A 152 -6.01 -3.00 -3.22
N ILE A 153 -4.68 -3.14 -3.18
CA ILE A 153 -3.77 -2.21 -2.48
C ILE A 153 -3.69 -0.87 -3.20
N LEU A 154 -3.79 -0.86 -4.53
CA LEU A 154 -3.75 0.36 -5.33
C LEU A 154 -4.79 0.28 -6.46
N ASP A 155 -5.03 1.41 -7.12
CA ASP A 155 -6.08 1.54 -8.13
C ASP A 155 -5.55 1.62 -9.56
N LYS A 156 -4.39 2.27 -9.77
CA LYS A 156 -3.83 2.50 -11.11
C LYS A 156 -2.31 2.30 -11.13
N VAL A 157 -1.82 1.65 -12.17
CA VAL A 157 -0.38 1.61 -12.50
C VAL A 157 -0.13 2.52 -13.70
N LEU A 158 0.65 3.60 -13.53
CA LEU A 158 0.84 4.63 -14.55
C LEU A 158 2.14 4.43 -15.32
N VAL A 159 2.08 4.63 -16.63
CA VAL A 159 3.25 4.71 -17.52
C VAL A 159 3.68 6.16 -17.67
N HIS A 160 2.74 7.03 -18.03
CA HIS A 160 2.95 8.46 -18.23
C HIS A 160 1.77 9.29 -17.66
N PRO A 161 2.02 10.54 -17.23
CA PRO A 161 0.94 11.51 -17.05
C PRO A 161 0.24 11.81 -18.39
N PRO A 162 -0.87 12.60 -18.42
CA PRO A 162 -1.51 12.99 -19.68
C PRO A 162 -0.48 13.52 -20.68
N GLN A 163 -0.42 12.88 -21.85
CA GLN A 163 0.52 13.23 -22.92
C GLN A 163 -0.05 14.36 -23.77
N ASP A 164 0.75 14.89 -24.71
CA ASP A 164 0.29 15.99 -25.58
C ASP A 164 -0.95 15.58 -26.39
N GLY A 165 -2.05 16.32 -26.21
CA GLY A 165 -3.34 16.04 -26.83
C GLY A 165 -4.23 15.04 -26.08
N GLU A 166 -3.80 14.49 -24.94
CA GLU A 166 -4.57 13.53 -24.14
C GLU A 166 -5.02 14.13 -22.80
N ASP A 167 -6.27 13.88 -22.40
CA ASP A 167 -6.82 14.37 -21.11
C ASP A 167 -6.52 13.43 -19.94
N GLU A 168 -6.31 12.14 -20.20
CA GLU A 168 -6.12 11.09 -19.20
C GLU A 168 -4.69 10.53 -19.21
N PRO A 169 -4.19 10.02 -18.07
CA PRO A 169 -2.86 9.41 -18.02
C PRO A 169 -2.83 8.05 -18.73
N GLU A 170 -1.67 7.70 -19.26
CA GLU A 170 -1.43 6.38 -19.81
C GLU A 170 -1.20 5.37 -18.67
N LEU A 171 -1.98 4.27 -18.68
CA LEU A 171 -1.93 3.21 -17.68
C LEU A 171 -1.34 1.93 -18.26
N VAL A 172 -0.72 1.11 -17.41
CA VAL A 172 -0.28 -0.23 -17.78
C VAL A 172 -1.51 -1.09 -18.10
N GLN A 173 -1.53 -1.65 -19.30
CA GLN A 173 -2.60 -2.56 -19.73
C GLN A 173 -2.36 -3.95 -19.13
N LYS A 174 -3.42 -4.62 -18.65
CA LYS A 174 -3.35 -6.06 -18.38
C LYS A 174 -3.19 -6.76 -19.73
N GLU A 175 -2.13 -7.56 -19.91
CA GLU A 175 -2.06 -8.47 -21.04
C GLU A 175 -3.30 -9.37 -21.01
N THR A 176 -4.22 -9.18 -21.95
CA THR A 176 -5.27 -10.16 -22.23
C THR A 176 -4.57 -11.37 -22.82
N ALA A 177 -4.63 -12.50 -22.13
CA ALA A 177 -4.11 -13.77 -22.63
C ALA A 177 -4.64 -14.00 -24.06
N THR A 178 -3.77 -13.84 -25.05
CA THR A 178 -4.07 -14.19 -26.43
C THR A 178 -4.30 -15.70 -26.47
N ALA A 179 -5.49 -16.10 -26.95
CA ALA A 179 -5.83 -17.49 -27.12
C ALA A 179 -4.72 -18.21 -27.93
N PRO A 180 -4.35 -19.46 -27.58
CA PRO A 180 -3.36 -20.20 -28.34
C PRO A 180 -3.87 -20.31 -29.78
N THR A 181 -3.12 -19.76 -30.72
CA THR A 181 -3.36 -19.95 -32.15
C THR A 181 -3.23 -21.43 -32.45
N ASP A 182 -4.32 -22.04 -32.92
CA ASP A 182 -4.34 -23.44 -33.35
C ASP A 182 -3.17 -23.74 -34.31
N PRO A 183 -2.52 -24.91 -34.19
CA PRO A 183 -1.45 -25.30 -35.08
C PRO A 183 -1.98 -25.42 -36.52
N PRO A 184 -1.16 -25.06 -37.54
CA PRO A 184 -1.59 -25.12 -38.93
C PRO A 184 -1.93 -26.56 -39.32
N ALA A 185 -3.07 -26.73 -40.01
CA ALA A 185 -3.55 -28.02 -40.48
C ALA A 185 -2.51 -28.71 -41.39
N PRO A 186 -2.37 -30.04 -41.30
CA PRO A 186 -1.36 -30.76 -42.09
C PRO A 186 -1.71 -30.67 -43.57
N THR A 187 -0.75 -30.21 -44.38
CA THR A 187 -0.83 -30.25 -45.85
C THR A 187 -0.83 -31.69 -46.32
N SER A 188 -1.90 -32.08 -47.01
CA SER A 188 -2.04 -33.35 -47.69
C SER A 188 -1.12 -33.43 -48.89
N THR A 189 -0.27 -34.47 -48.91
CA THR A 189 0.48 -34.96 -50.08
C THR A 189 0.04 -36.36 -50.40
#